data_AF-A0A7K4BFD3-F1
#
_entry.id   AF-A0A7K4BFD3-F1
#
_cell.length_a   1.000
_cell.length_b   1.000
_cell.length_c   1.000
_cell.angle_alpha   90.00
_cell.angle_beta   90.00
_cell.angle_gamma   90.00
#
_symmetry.space_group_name_H-M   'P 1'
#
loop_
_entity.id
_entity.type
_entity.pdbx_description
1 polymer ?
#
loop_
_entity_poly.entity_id
_entity_poly.type
_entity_poly.pdbx_seq_one_letter_code
_entity_poly.pdbx_strand_id
1 'polypeptide(L)' 'MTLQEVERMRELLNKAKNISPLTPAEEAELRSYISKEQPRAQDMSGDQLIALGLFLLGMIGFILLLKAAADS' A
#
# COMPACT_ATOMS: atom_id res chain seq x y z
N MET A 1 -8.80 3.72 -4.95
CA MET A 1 -7.49 4.42 -4.99
C MET A 1 -7.11 4.78 -6.44
N THR A 2 -6.37 5.86 -6.71
CA THR A 2 -5.84 6.19 -8.05
C THR A 2 -4.48 5.54 -8.32
N LEU A 3 -4.02 5.48 -9.57
CA LEU A 3 -2.70 4.91 -9.92
C LEU A 3 -1.54 5.65 -9.23
N GLN A 4 -1.63 6.98 -9.16
CA GLN A 4 -0.62 7.81 -8.50
C GLN A 4 -0.56 7.52 -6.98
N GLU A 5 -1.70 7.27 -6.35
CA GLU A 5 -1.77 6.87 -4.94
C GLU A 5 -1.19 5.47 -4.70
N VAL A 6 -1.42 4.53 -5.62
CA VAL A 6 -0.83 3.18 -5.57
C VAL A 6 0.68 3.25 -5.72
N GLU A 7 1.18 4.07 -6.64
CA GLU A 7 2.61 4.27 -6.85
C GLU A 7 3.27 4.91 -5.63
N ARG A 8 2.64 5.93 -5.04
CA ARG A 8 3.10 6.55 -3.81
C ARG A 8 3.10 5.60 -2.62
N MET A 9 2.05 4.79 -2.47
CA MET A 9 1.97 3.73 -1.47
C MET A 9 3.12 2.72 -1.64
N ARG A 10 3.47 2.35 -2.88
CA ARG A 10 4.62 1.49 -3.20
C ARG A 10 5.95 2.09 -2.76
N GLU A 11 6.17 3.38 -3.01
CA GLU A 11 7.38 4.06 -2.57
C GLU A 11 7.53 4.02 -1.04
N LEU A 12 6.47 4.38 -0.33
CA LEU A 12 6.44 4.40 1.14
C LEU A 12 6.72 3.00 1.70
N LEU A 13 6.04 1.98 1.20
CA LEU A 13 6.22 0.60 1.66
C LEU A 13 7.62 0.05 1.33
N ASN A 14 8.17 0.41 0.16
CA ASN A 14 9.52 0.00 -0.21
C ASN A 14 10.57 0.67 0.70
N LYS A 15 10.38 1.95 1.03
CA LYS A 15 11.22 2.67 1.99
C LYS A 15 11.17 2.00 3.36
N ALA A 16 9.96 1.77 3.88
CA ALA A 16 9.72 1.16 5.18
C ALA A 16 10.38 -0.22 5.33
N LYS A 17 10.37 -1.02 4.25
CA LYS A 17 10.89 -2.39 4.27
C LYS A 17 12.40 -2.48 4.03
N ASN A 18 12.96 -1.65 3.15
CA ASN A 18 14.30 -1.86 2.62
C ASN A 18 15.29 -0.71 2.89
N ILE A 19 14.81 0.50 3.22
CA ILE A 19 15.65 1.70 3.28
C ILE A 19 15.71 2.24 4.71
N SER A 20 14.57 2.65 5.25
CA SER A 20 14.48 3.30 6.55
C SER A 20 13.04 3.31 7.08
N PRO A 21 12.86 3.42 8.41
CA PRO A 21 11.55 3.60 9.01
C PRO A 21 10.80 4.80 8.43
N LEU A 22 9.47 4.69 8.33
CA LEU A 22 8.63 5.80 7.92
C LEU A 22 8.63 6.89 8.99
N THR A 23 8.61 8.14 8.54
CA THR A 23 8.33 9.26 9.44
C THR A 23 6.85 9.27 9.83
N PRO A 24 6.45 9.94 10.94
CA PRO A 24 5.05 10.03 11.34
C PRO A 24 4.13 10.62 10.25
N ALA A 25 4.65 11.56 9.45
CA ALA A 25 3.91 12.14 8.32
C ALA A 25 3.69 11.12 7.20
N GLU A 26 4.73 10.34 6.85
CA GLU A 26 4.66 9.29 5.84
C GLU A 26 3.76 8.13 6.28
N GLU A 27 3.76 7.78 7.58
CA GLU A 27 2.88 6.75 8.12
C GLU A 27 1.41 7.21 8.08
N ALA A 28 1.14 8.50 8.36
CA ALA A 28 -0.19 9.08 8.20
C ALA A 28 -0.64 9.12 6.73
N GLU A 29 0.28 9.40 5.79
CA GLU A 29 0.04 9.35 4.35
C GLU A 29 -0.32 7.92 3.92
N LEU A 30 0.47 6.93 4.32
CA LEU A 30 0.20 5.50 4.09
C LEU A 30 -1.16 5.09 4.69
N ARG A 31 -1.46 5.53 5.92
CA ARG A 31 -2.74 5.28 6.59
C ARG A 31 -3.91 5.83 5.82
N SER A 32 -3.79 7.04 5.27
CA SER A 32 -4.83 7.65 4.44
C SER A 32 -5.12 6.80 3.20
N TYR A 33 -4.09 6.29 2.52
CA TYR A 33 -4.28 5.45 1.33
C TYR A 33 -4.94 4.11 1.66
N ILE A 34 -4.42 3.40 2.66
CA ILE A 34 -4.95 2.08 3.04
C ILE A 34 -6.38 2.22 3.57
N SER A 35 -6.69 3.30 4.31
CA SER A 35 -8.04 3.52 4.85
C SER A 35 -9.12 3.70 3.78
N LYS A 36 -8.76 4.09 2.54
CA LYS A 36 -9.71 4.17 1.42
C LYS A 36 -10.21 2.80 0.99
N GLU A 37 -9.40 1.76 1.13
CA GLU A 37 -9.74 0.39 0.75
C GLU A 37 -10.16 -0.45 1.98
N GLN A 38 -9.55 -0.18 3.14
CA GLN A 38 -9.78 -0.86 4.41
C GLN A 38 -9.95 0.16 5.54
N PRO A 39 -11.19 0.57 5.87
CA PRO A 39 -11.44 1.57 6.91
C PRO A 39 -10.84 1.23 8.29
N ARG A 40 -10.66 -0.08 8.56
CA ARG A 40 -10.02 -0.59 9.78
C ARG A 40 -8.55 -0.21 9.93
N ALA A 41 -7.90 0.29 8.87
CA ALA A 41 -6.51 0.73 8.91
C ALA A 41 -6.30 1.98 9.77
N GLN A 42 -7.36 2.72 10.13
CA GLN A 42 -7.24 3.90 10.98
C GLN A 42 -6.74 3.59 12.39
N ASP A 43 -7.09 2.42 12.92
CA ASP A 43 -6.74 1.97 14.28
C ASP A 43 -5.50 1.06 14.33
N MET A 44 -4.86 0.81 13.19
CA MET A 44 -3.72 -0.10 13.09
C MET A 44 -2.41 0.55 13.50
N SER A 45 -1.51 -0.25 14.08
CA SER A 45 -0.11 0.15 14.33
C SER A 45 0.68 0.25 13.03
N GLY A 46 1.75 1.05 12.99
CA GLY A 46 2.58 1.25 11.78
C GLY A 46 3.04 -0.05 11.10
N ASP A 47 3.48 -1.04 11.87
CA ASP A 47 3.88 -2.35 11.31
C ASP A 47 2.71 -3.12 10.67
N GLN A 48 1.52 -3.07 11.28
CA GLN A 48 0.31 -3.67 10.71
C GLN A 48 -0.12 -2.94 9.43
N LEU A 49 0.05 -1.62 9.42
CA LEU A 49 -0.19 -0.76 8.27
C LEU A 49 0.73 -1.09 7.10
N ILE A 50 2.02 -1.29 7.38
CA ILE A 50 3.00 -1.71 6.38
C ILE A 50 2.67 -3.10 5.83
N ALA A 51 2.34 -4.05 6.70
CA ALA A 51 1.96 -5.41 6.30
C ALA A 51 0.70 -5.40 5.41
N LEU A 52 -0.34 -4.66 5.80
CA LEU A 52 -1.57 -4.53 5.04
C LEU A 52 -1.33 -3.82 3.70
N GLY A 53 -0.48 -2.80 3.67
CA GLY A 53 -0.12 -2.08 2.45
C GLY A 53 0.60 -2.97 1.45
N LEU A 54 1.56 -3.80 1.91
CA LEU A 54 2.25 -4.78 1.06
C LEU A 54 1.28 -5.82 0.51
N PHE A 55 0.34 -6.28 1.34
CA PHE A 55 -0.70 -7.21 0.90
C PHE A 55 -1.59 -6.59 -0.19
N LEU A 56 -2.04 -5.35 -0.02
CA LEU A 56 -2.83 -4.62 -1.02
C LEU A 56 -2.06 -4.45 -2.33
N LEU A 57 -0.77 -4.08 -2.27
CA LEU A 57 0.07 -4.01 -3.48
C LEU A 57 0.19 -5.36 -4.19
N GLY A 58 0.36 -6.44 -3.43
CA GLY A 58 0.38 -7.79 -3.99
C GLY A 58 -0.92 -8.14 -4.70
N MET A 59 -2.06 -7.84 -4.10
CA MET A 59 -3.38 -8.05 -4.71
C MET A 59 -3.58 -7.22 -5.98
N ILE A 60 -3.25 -5.93 -5.93
CA ILE A 60 -3.36 -5.04 -7.10
C ILE A 60 -2.49 -5.57 -8.24
N GLY A 61 -1.23 -5.92 -7.96
CA GLY A 61 -0.32 -6.49 -8.96
C GLY A 61 -0.84 -7.81 -9.54
N PHE A 62 -1.39 -8.68 -8.70
CA PHE A 62 -1.97 -9.95 -9.14
C PHE A 62 -3.19 -9.76 -10.05
N ILE A 63 -4.10 -8.85 -9.71
CA ILE A 63 -5.27 -8.53 -10.54
C ILE A 63 -4.83 -7.97 -11.90
N LEU A 64 -3.82 -7.11 -11.92
CA LEU A 64 -3.27 -6.57 -13.17
C LEU A 64 -2.65 -7.67 -14.05
N LEU A 65 -1.93 -8.63 -13.46
CA LEU A 65 -1.40 -9.79 -14.17
C LEU A 65 -2.51 -10.67 -14.75
N LEU A 66 -3.56 -10.96 -13.98
CA LEU A 66 -4.71 -11.72 -14.46
C LEU A 66 -5.40 -11.01 -15.64
N LYS A 67 -5.57 -9.69 -15.54
CA LYS A 67 -6.13 -8.91 -16.63
C LYS A 67 -5.25 -8.97 -17.88
N ALA A 68 -3.94 -8.82 -17.74
CA ALA A 68 -3.01 -8.92 -18.86
C ALA A 68 -3.06 -10.31 -19.53
N ALA A 69 -3.12 -11.38 -18.72
CA ALA A 69 -3.21 -12.75 -19.21
C ALA A 69 -4.55 -13.07 -19.89
N ALA A 70 -5.65 -12.45 -19.46
CA ALA A 70 -6.98 -12.61 -20.07
C ALA A 70 -7.14 -11.80 -21.37
N ASP A 71 -6.39 -10.70 -21.51
CA ASP A 71 -6.33 -9.88 -22.73
C ASP A 71 -5.32 -10.44 -23.77
N SER A 72 -4.68 -11.59 -23.49
CA SER A 72 -3.73 -12.32 -24.35
C SER A 72 -4.38 -13.49 -25.09
#